data_AF-A0A3P4AVB9-F1
#
_entry.id   AF-A0A3P4AVB9-F1
#
_cell.length_a   1.000
_cell.length_b   1.000
_cell.length_c   1.000
_cell.angle_alpha   90.00
_cell.angle_beta   90.00
_cell.angle_gamma   90.00
#
_symmetry.space_group_name_H-M   'P 1'
#
loop_
_entity.id
_entity.type
_entity.pdbx_description
1 polymer ?
#
loop_
_entity_poly.entity_id
_entity_poly.type
_entity_poly.pdbx_seq_one_letter_code
_entity_poly.pdbx_strand_id
1 'polypeptide(L)' 'MKGGCWDASAFAEEAKGILEDWLRGLLTDREALEAIFQAARENNFPPESEEES' A
#
# COMPACT_ATOMS: atom_id res chain seq x y z
N MET A 1 15.41 3.57 -10.92
CA MET A 1 14.19 2.78 -11.15
C MET A 1 13.15 3.75 -11.71
N LYS A 2 12.57 3.46 -12.88
CA LYS A 2 11.36 4.18 -13.32
C LYS A 2 10.23 3.66 -12.43
N GLY A 3 9.51 4.54 -11.74
CA GLY A 3 8.33 4.15 -10.96
C GLY A 3 7.28 3.55 -11.91
N GLY A 4 6.61 2.49 -11.46
CA GLY A 4 5.43 1.94 -12.14
C GLY A 4 4.25 2.91 -12.08
N CYS A 5 3.09 2.43 -12.51
CA CYS A 5 1.86 3.23 -12.58
C CYS A 5 1.38 3.60 -11.16
N TRP A 6 1.74 4.80 -10.68
CA TRP A 6 1.28 5.33 -9.41
C TRP A 6 -0.20 5.70 -9.48
N ASP A 7 -1.02 5.05 -8.66
CA ASP A 7 -2.43 5.39 -8.46
C ASP A 7 -2.61 5.98 -7.06
N ALA A 8 -2.64 7.32 -7.01
CA ALA A 8 -2.80 8.08 -5.79
C ALA A 8 -4.14 7.80 -5.08
N SER A 9 -5.19 7.45 -5.83
CA SER A 9 -6.50 7.17 -5.25
C SER A 9 -6.50 5.81 -4.57
N ALA A 10 -5.98 4.78 -5.25
CA ALA A 10 -5.85 3.44 -4.70
C ALA A 10 -4.97 3.43 -3.43
N PHE A 11 -3.83 4.11 -3.46
CA PHE A 11 -2.98 4.23 -2.27
C PHE A 11 -3.69 4.95 -1.12
N ALA A 12 -4.45 6.02 -1.40
CA ALA A 12 -5.16 6.76 -0.36
C ALA A 12 -6.26 5.92 0.31
N GLU A 13 -6.98 5.09 -0.45
CA GLU A 13 -7.99 4.17 0.09
C GLU A 13 -7.35 3.09 0.98
N GLU A 14 -6.26 2.49 0.53
CA GLU A 14 -5.54 1.46 1.28
C GLU A 14 -4.90 2.02 2.56
N ALA A 15 -4.20 3.16 2.45
CA ALA A 15 -3.62 3.85 3.59
C ALA A 15 -4.67 4.26 4.63
N LYS A 16 -5.86 4.69 4.18
CA LYS A 16 -6.98 4.98 5.07
C LYS A 16 -7.40 3.75 5.88
N GLY A 17 -7.53 2.58 5.23
CA GLY A 17 -7.85 1.33 5.91
C GLY A 17 -6.84 0.98 7.01
N ILE A 18 -5.55 1.06 6.69
CA ILE A 18 -4.45 0.81 7.65
C ILE A 18 -4.53 1.77 8.85
N LEU A 19 -4.77 3.05 8.60
CA LEU A 19 -4.88 4.05 9.68
C LEU A 19 -6.13 3.85 10.54
N GLU A 20 -7.26 3.42 9.97
CA GLU A 20 -8.45 3.10 10.74
C GLU A 20 -8.21 1.90 11.67
N ASP A 21 -7.50 0.87 11.22
CA ASP A 21 -7.18 -0.30 12.05
C ASP A 21 -6.16 0.04 13.15
N TRP A 22 -5.19 0.92 12.85
CA TRP A 22 -4.31 1.49 13.87
C TRP A 22 -5.09 2.28 14.93
N LEU A 23 -6.04 3.14 14.52
CA LEU A 23 -6.89 3.90 15.46
C LEU A 23 -7.77 3.00 16.35
N ARG A 24 -8.14 1.80 15.86
CA ARG A 24 -8.87 0.79 16.63
C ARG A 24 -7.96 -0.02 17.57
N GLY A 25 -6.64 0.20 17.53
CA GLY A 25 -5.65 -0.56 18.31
C GLY A 25 -5.42 -1.98 17.79
N LEU A 26 -5.77 -2.25 16.54
CA LEU A 26 -5.57 -3.56 15.89
C LEU A 26 -4.13 -3.72 15.36
N LEU A 27 -3.44 -2.60 15.16
CA LEU A 27 -2.04 -2.54 14.75
C LEU A 27 -1.25 -1.74 15.77
N THR A 28 -0.02 -2.16 16.02
CA THR A 28 1.00 -1.34 16.69
C THR A 28 1.50 -0.23 15.75
N ASP A 29 2.16 0.79 16.31
CA ASP A 29 2.78 1.87 15.54
C ASP A 29 3.75 1.34 14.45
N ARG A 30 4.50 0.27 14.76
CA ARG A 30 5.42 -0.36 13.81
C ARG A 30 4.67 -1.04 12.67
N GLU A 31 3.65 -1.84 12.99
CA GLU A 31 2.88 -2.58 11.98
C GLU A 31 2.15 -1.64 11.02
N ALA A 32 1.56 -0.56 11.54
CA ALA A 32 0.93 0.46 10.71
C ALA A 32 1.94 1.15 9.77
N LEU A 33 3.13 1.49 10.27
CA LEU A 33 4.19 2.11 9.46
C LEU A 33 4.69 1.16 8.35
N GLU A 34 4.94 -0.10 8.70
CA GLU A 34 5.39 -1.12 7.75
C GLU A 34 4.33 -1.38 6.67
N ALA A 35 3.05 -1.44 7.05
CA ALA A 35 1.95 -1.61 6.10
C ALA A 35 1.81 -0.43 5.14
N ILE A 36 1.92 0.83 5.62
CA ILE A 36 1.87 2.01 4.74
C ILE A 36 3.03 2.00 3.73
N PHE A 37 4.24 1.65 4.18
CA PHE A 37 5.39 1.55 3.27
C PHE A 37 5.21 0.45 2.23
N GLN A 38 4.63 -0.69 2.63
CA GLN A 38 4.36 -1.79 1.72
C GLN A 38 3.31 -1.38 0.68
N ALA A 39 2.19 -0.77 1.08
CA ALA A 39 1.19 -0.23 0.16
C ALA A 39 1.78 0.79 -0.83
N ALA A 40 2.63 1.71 -0.35
CA ALA A 40 3.32 2.67 -1.23
C ALA A 40 4.28 2.01 -2.22
N ARG A 41 4.91 0.89 -1.83
CA ARG A 41 5.80 0.11 -2.69
C ARG A 41 5.02 -0.66 -3.73
N GLU A 42 3.95 -1.35 -3.36
CA GLU A 42 3.10 -2.12 -4.26
C GLU A 42 2.37 -1.22 -5.26
N ASN A 43 1.89 -0.07 -4.82
CA ASN A 43 1.28 0.92 -5.71
C ASN A 43 2.28 1.48 -6.74
N ASN A 44 3.55 1.67 -6.36
CA ASN A 44 4.60 2.10 -7.29
C ASN A 44 5.16 0.96 -8.15
N PHE A 45 5.12 -0.27 -7.68
CA PHE A 45 5.72 -1.43 -8.33
C PHE A 45 4.75 -2.60 -8.25
N PRO A 46 3.59 -2.50 -8.93
CA PRO A 46 2.65 -3.61 -8.97
C PRO A 46 3.38 -4.82 -9.55
N PRO A 47 3.10 -6.04 -9.05
CA PRO A 47 3.66 -7.24 -9.66
C PRO A 47 3.36 -7.20 -11.16
N GLU A 48 4.36 -7.52 -12.00
CA GLU A 48 4.14 -7.66 -13.44
C GLU A 48 2.96 -8.60 -13.61
N SER A 49 1.85 -8.08 -14.14
CA SER A 49 0.74 -8.91 -14.54
C SER A 49 1.31 -9.93 -15.51
N GLU A 50 1.18 -11.22 -15.20
CA GLU A 50 1.39 -12.27 -16.20
C GLU A 50 0.43 -11.97 -17.35
N GLU A 51 0.90 -11.22 -18.36
CA GLU A 51 0.21 -11.10 -19.63
C GLU A 51 0.24 -12.51 -20.24
N GLU A 52 -0.89 -13.22 -20.10
CA GLU A 52 -1.16 -14.52 -20.71
C GLU A 52 -0.70 -14.49 -22.18
N SER A 53 0.30 -15.31 -22.51
CA SER A 53 0.75 -15.59 -23.88
C SER A 53 -0.06 -16.72 -24.52
#